data_AF-A0A535JZT8-F1
#
_entry.id   AF-A0A535JZT8-F1
#
_cell.length_a   1.000
_cell.length_b   1.000
_cell.length_c   1.000
_cell.angle_alpha   90.00
_cell.angle_beta   90.00
_cell.angle_gamma   90.00
#
_symmetry.space_group_name_H-M   'P 1'
#
loop_
_entity.id
_entity.type
_entity.pdbx_description
1 polymer ?
#
loop_
_entity_poly.entity_id
_entity_poly.type
_entity_poly.pdbx_seq_one_letter_code
_entity_poly.pdbx_strand_id
1 'polypeptide(L)'
;MTDQRIADLAVKLEAARGRISRLLEGVAGDQDWSTGDPHWSFRFIAAHMEATDAECLLVRIRQIAFETTPSFDFYNNTGWDFSERDLHDSLLGWQQSRAQPSATLPCPTISRSVSSMTWSIRRISRR
;
A
#
# COMPACT_ATOMS: atom_id res chain seq x y z
N MET A 1 -21.81 0.42 -20.73
CA MET A 1 -22.39 0.94 -19.46
C MET A 1 -21.51 0.62 -18.26
N THR A 2 -20.92 -0.58 -18.18
CA THR A 2 -19.98 -0.98 -17.11
C THR A 2 -18.71 -0.12 -17.08
N ASP A 3 -18.12 0.16 -18.24
CA ASP A 3 -16.86 0.91 -18.34
C ASP A 3 -16.99 2.34 -17.81
N GLN A 4 -18.11 3.02 -18.09
CA GLN A 4 -18.38 4.34 -17.54
C GLN A 4 -18.50 4.31 -16.02
N ARG A 5 -19.17 3.30 -15.45
CA ARG A 5 -19.29 3.15 -13.99
C ARG A 5 -17.94 2.89 -13.33
N ILE A 6 -17.07 2.12 -13.99
CA ILE A 6 -15.70 1.86 -13.54
C ILE A 6 -14.89 3.16 -13.57
N ALA A 7 -14.95 3.93 -14.66
CA ALA A 7 -14.28 5.22 -14.78
C ALA A 7 -14.75 6.20 -13.69
N ASP A 8 -16.06 6.31 -13.46
CA ASP A 8 -16.63 7.16 -12.41
C ASP A 8 -16.16 6.75 -11.01
N LEU A 9 -16.08 5.43 -10.75
CA LEU A 9 -15.59 4.91 -9.48
C LEU A 9 -14.09 5.24 -9.30
N ALA A 10 -13.28 5.07 -10.33
CA ALA A 10 -11.86 5.42 -10.29
C ALA A 10 -11.67 6.89 -9.93
N VAL A 11 -12.40 7.81 -10.58
CA VAL A 11 -12.37 9.24 -10.27
C VAL A 11 -12.76 9.51 -8.81
N LYS A 12 -13.81 8.86 -8.30
CA LYS A 12 -14.26 9.03 -6.92
C LYS A 12 -13.24 8.52 -5.89
N LEU A 13 -12.58 7.39 -6.18
CA LEU A 13 -11.53 6.84 -5.32
C LEU A 13 -10.31 7.77 -5.27
N GLU A 14 -9.87 8.28 -6.42
CA GLU A 14 -8.77 9.24 -6.50
C GLU A 14 -9.09 10.55 -5.77
N ALA A 15 -10.32 11.06 -5.94
CA ALA A 15 -10.78 12.24 -5.21
C ALA A 15 -10.84 12.01 -3.68
N ALA A 16 -11.24 10.81 -3.24
CA ALA A 16 -11.25 10.46 -1.83
C ALA A 16 -9.82 10.41 -1.26
N ARG A 17 -8.89 9.76 -1.98
CA ARG A 17 -7.46 9.71 -1.62
C ARG A 17 -6.85 11.10 -1.49
N GLY A 18 -7.11 11.99 -2.45
CA GLY A 18 -6.63 13.37 -2.41
C GLY A 18 -7.27 14.22 -1.30
N ARG A 19 -8.50 13.90 -0.84
CA ARG A 19 -9.08 14.54 0.35
C ARG A 19 -8.41 14.05 1.63
N ILE A 20 -8.22 12.74 1.76
CA ILE A 20 -7.56 12.15 2.95
C ILE A 20 -6.13 12.66 3.09
N SER A 21 -5.38 12.70 1.99
CA SER A 21 -3.99 13.21 2.01
C SER A 21 -3.93 14.65 2.48
N ARG A 22 -4.75 15.55 1.92
CA ARG A 22 -4.79 16.96 2.34
C ARG A 22 -5.19 17.13 3.81
N LEU A 23 -6.10 16.31 4.32
CA LEU A 23 -6.48 16.34 5.74
C LEU A 23 -5.30 15.96 6.64
N LEU A 24 -4.56 14.90 6.29
CA LEU A 24 -3.43 14.43 7.07
C LEU A 24 -2.20 15.33 6.93
N GLU A 25 -1.95 15.89 5.75
CA GLU A 25 -0.92 16.93 5.53
C GLU A 25 -1.16 18.15 6.42
N GLY A 26 -2.42 18.55 6.60
CA GLY A 26 -2.80 19.68 7.46
C GLY A 26 -2.46 19.48 8.95
N VAL A 27 -2.22 18.24 9.38
CA VAL A 27 -1.86 17.87 10.76
C VAL A 27 -0.46 17.23 10.85
N ALA A 28 0.37 17.38 9.80
CA ALA A 28 1.69 16.75 9.74
C ALA A 28 2.62 17.17 10.90
N GLY A 29 2.45 18.38 11.44
CA GLY A 29 3.19 18.86 12.62
C GLY A 29 2.93 18.04 13.89
N ASP A 30 1.78 17.37 13.96
CA ASP A 30 1.34 16.53 15.08
C ASP A 30 1.22 15.06 14.64
N GLN A 31 2.14 14.59 13.80
CA GLN A 31 2.05 13.24 13.19
C GLN A 31 1.93 12.07 14.18
N ASP A 32 2.39 12.26 15.43
CA ASP A 32 2.28 11.27 16.51
C ASP A 32 1.02 11.39 17.36
N TRP A 33 0.18 12.37 17.09
CA TRP A 33 -1.08 12.52 17.80
C TRP A 33 -1.99 11.32 17.55
N SER A 34 -2.59 10.82 18.63
CA SER A 34 -3.64 9.81 18.62
C SER A 34 -4.63 10.07 19.76
N THR A 35 -5.78 9.40 19.74
CA THR A 35 -6.74 9.41 20.86
C THR A 35 -6.33 8.50 22.02
N GLY A 36 -5.06 8.06 22.07
CA GLY A 36 -4.52 7.11 23.02
C GLY A 36 -4.59 5.66 22.54
N ASP A 37 -3.98 4.75 23.28
CA ASP A 37 -4.05 3.32 22.98
C ASP A 37 -5.50 2.81 23.04
N PRO A 38 -5.97 2.00 22.07
CA PRO A 38 -5.20 1.28 21.04
C PRO A 38 -5.21 1.98 19.65
N HIS A 39 -5.46 3.28 19.59
CA HIS A 39 -5.67 3.99 18.33
C HIS A 39 -4.35 4.39 17.67
N TRP A 40 -4.28 4.21 16.35
CA TRP A 40 -3.13 4.62 15.56
C TRP A 40 -2.96 6.15 15.56
N SER A 41 -1.71 6.59 15.56
CA SER A 41 -1.35 7.96 15.25
C SER A 41 -1.56 8.27 13.77
N PHE A 42 -1.56 9.55 13.39
CA PHE A 42 -1.66 9.96 11.99
C PHE A 42 -0.56 9.36 11.12
N ARG A 43 0.68 9.27 11.63
CA ARG A 43 1.80 8.58 11.00
C ARG A 43 1.45 7.12 10.71
N PHE A 44 0.96 6.40 11.71
CA PHE A 44 0.62 4.98 11.58
C PHE A 44 -0.53 4.78 10.59
N ILE A 45 -1.52 5.67 10.55
CA ILE A 45 -2.59 5.66 9.56
C ILE A 45 -2.03 5.83 8.14
N ALA A 46 -1.17 6.84 7.92
CA ALA A 46 -0.57 7.10 6.61
C ALA A 46 0.28 5.92 6.13
N ALA A 47 1.15 5.38 6.98
CA ALA A 47 2.00 4.24 6.68
C ALA A 47 1.20 2.96 6.40
N HIS A 48 0.13 2.72 7.17
CA HIS A 48 -0.76 1.59 6.94
C HIS A 48 -1.47 1.67 5.58
N MET A 49 -1.94 2.86 5.19
CA MET A 49 -2.58 3.06 3.88
C MET A 49 -1.60 2.81 2.72
N GLU A 50 -0.38 3.36 2.82
CA GLU A 50 0.66 3.14 1.82
C GLU A 50 1.01 1.65 1.68
N ALA A 51 1.31 0.97 2.80
CA ALA A 51 1.67 -0.44 2.80
C ALA A 51 0.54 -1.30 2.20
N THR A 52 -0.72 -1.02 2.57
CA THR A 52 -1.88 -1.74 2.04
C THR A 52 -2.03 -1.57 0.53
N ASP A 53 -1.87 -0.35 0.00
CA ASP A 53 -1.95 -0.12 -1.44
C ASP A 53 -0.78 -0.79 -2.18
N ALA A 54 0.45 -0.60 -1.69
CA ALA A 54 1.67 -1.05 -2.34
C ALA A 54 1.83 -2.57 -2.31
N GLU A 55 1.63 -3.19 -1.15
CA GLU A 55 1.94 -4.61 -0.92
C GLU A 55 0.74 -5.53 -1.16
N CYS A 56 -0.49 -5.02 -1.00
CA CYS A 56 -1.69 -5.82 -1.21
C CYS A 56 -2.40 -5.43 -2.50
N LEU A 57 -3.02 -4.24 -2.57
CA LEU A 57 -3.96 -3.95 -3.66
C LEU A 57 -3.28 -3.91 -5.03
N LEU A 58 -2.14 -3.24 -5.15
CA LEU A 58 -1.43 -3.09 -6.42
C LEU A 58 -0.88 -4.44 -6.93
N VAL A 59 -0.35 -5.27 -6.04
CA VAL A 59 0.12 -6.62 -6.38
C VAL A 59 -1.03 -7.45 -6.93
N ARG A 60 -2.20 -7.42 -6.28
CA ARG A 60 -3.38 -8.20 -6.72
C ARG A 60 -3.95 -7.70 -8.04
N ILE A 61 -4.07 -6.39 -8.21
CA ILE A 61 -4.56 -5.78 -9.46
C ILE A 61 -3.66 -6.20 -10.63
N ARG A 62 -2.33 -6.18 -10.44
CA ARG A 62 -1.38 -6.63 -11.45
C ARG A 62 -1.57 -8.11 -11.79
N GLN A 63 -1.68 -8.99 -10.79
CA GLN A 63 -1.92 -10.42 -11.03
C GLN A 63 -3.23 -10.67 -11.81
N ILE A 64 -4.31 -9.97 -11.47
CA ILE A 64 -5.58 -10.04 -12.21
C ILE A 64 -5.41 -9.54 -13.66
N ALA A 65 -4.70 -8.43 -13.86
CA ALA A 65 -4.51 -7.84 -15.18
C ALA A 65 -3.65 -8.69 -16.12
N PHE A 66 -2.73 -9.50 -15.59
CA PHE A 66 -1.90 -10.43 -16.37
C PHE A 66 -2.59 -11.77 -16.66
N GLU A 67 -3.92 -11.85 -16.59
CA GLU A 67 -4.75 -13.03 -16.87
C GLU A 67 -4.38 -14.30 -16.08
N THR A 68 -3.60 -14.15 -15.01
CA THR A 68 -3.44 -15.22 -14.03
C THR A 68 -4.74 -15.28 -13.24
N THR A 69 -5.38 -16.44 -13.12
CA THR A 69 -6.53 -16.63 -12.23
C THR A 69 -5.99 -16.78 -10.80
N PRO A 70 -5.76 -15.70 -10.02
CA PRO A 70 -4.89 -15.77 -8.87
C PRO A 70 -5.72 -16.17 -7.65
N SER A 71 -5.17 -17.05 -6.80
CA SER A 71 -5.68 -17.23 -5.45
C SER A 71 -4.95 -16.28 -4.51
N PHE A 72 -5.69 -15.55 -3.68
CA PHE A 72 -5.12 -14.63 -2.70
C PHE A 72 -5.34 -15.11 -1.28
N ASP A 73 -4.27 -15.13 -0.48
CA ASP A 73 -4.36 -15.32 0.96
C ASP A 73 -4.77 -14.02 1.69
N PHE A 74 -5.07 -14.12 2.98
CA PHE A 74 -5.37 -12.96 3.81
C PHE A 74 -4.13 -12.06 3.97
N TYR A 75 -4.29 -10.76 3.77
CA TYR A 75 -3.26 -9.76 4.04
C TYR A 75 -3.56 -9.07 5.37
N ASN A 76 -2.58 -9.01 6.27
CA ASN A 76 -2.70 -8.39 7.58
C ASN A 76 -1.40 -7.71 7.99
N ASN A 77 -1.45 -6.41 8.17
CA ASN A 77 -0.38 -5.59 8.73
C ASN A 77 -0.78 -4.97 10.09
N THR A 78 -1.77 -5.55 10.76
CA THR A 78 -2.09 -5.21 12.15
C THR A 78 -0.90 -5.54 13.05
N GLY A 79 -0.50 -4.60 13.91
CA GLY A 79 0.62 -4.77 14.83
C GLY A 79 2.00 -4.60 14.20
N TRP A 80 2.08 -4.18 12.93
CA TRP A 80 3.34 -3.75 12.34
C TRP A 80 3.82 -2.46 13.00
N ASP A 81 5.14 -2.33 13.12
CA ASP A 81 5.76 -1.12 13.63
C ASP A 81 6.02 -0.15 12.49
N PHE A 82 5.36 1.00 12.54
CA PHE A 82 5.54 2.12 11.61
C PHE A 82 6.26 3.31 12.26
N SER A 83 6.92 3.10 13.39
CA SER A 83 7.63 4.15 14.13
C SER A 83 8.71 4.84 13.29
N GLU A 84 9.36 4.12 12.37
CA GLU A 84 10.39 4.68 11.48
C GLU A 84 9.84 5.39 10.23
N ARG A 85 8.51 5.40 10.03
CA ARG A 85 7.89 6.05 8.87
C ARG A 85 7.63 7.52 9.15
N ASP A 86 7.70 8.35 8.12
CA ASP A 86 7.23 9.73 8.17
C ASP A 86 5.84 9.83 7.53
N LEU A 87 4.97 10.68 8.09
CA LEU A 87 3.62 10.90 7.58
C LEU A 87 3.63 11.44 6.15
N HIS A 88 4.46 12.45 5.86
CA HIS A 88 4.49 13.10 4.55
C HIS A 88 5.02 12.14 3.49
N ASP A 89 6.12 11.45 3.79
CA ASP A 89 6.69 10.45 2.90
C ASP A 89 5.70 9.31 2.60
N SER A 90 4.96 8.86 3.62
CA SER A 90 3.96 7.80 3.46
C SER A 90 2.77 8.25 2.60
N LEU A 91 2.30 9.49 2.77
CA LEU A 91 1.25 10.05 1.92
C LEU A 91 1.72 10.22 0.47
N LEU A 92 2.96 10.68 0.26
CA LEU A 92 3.56 10.79 -1.06
C LEU A 92 3.68 9.42 -1.73
N GLY A 93 4.19 8.43 -1.00
CA GLY A 93 4.28 7.03 -1.45
C GLY A 93 2.91 6.45 -1.80
N TRP A 94 1.91 6.69 -0.94
CA TRP A 94 0.53 6.25 -1.19
C TRP A 94 -0.05 6.88 -2.45
N GLN A 95 0.17 8.19 -2.67
CA GLN A 95 -0.25 8.90 -3.88
C GLN A 95 0.44 8.38 -5.14
N GLN A 96 1.74 8.12 -5.07
CA GLN A 96 2.56 7.69 -6.21
C GLN A 96 2.39 6.22 -6.57
N SER A 97 1.97 5.37 -5.62
CA SER A 97 1.81 3.92 -5.82
C SER A 97 0.98 3.56 -7.06
N ARG A 98 -0.01 4.39 -7.41
CA ARG A 98 -0.87 4.21 -8.59
C ARG A 98 -0.42 4.93 -9.85
N ALA A 99 0.48 5.91 -9.71
CA ALA A 99 1.07 6.63 -10.84
C ALA A 99 2.24 5.88 -11.48
N GLN A 100 2.84 4.91 -10.77
CA GLN A 100 3.92 4.10 -11.34
C GLN A 100 3.39 3.17 -12.45
N PRO A 101 3.82 3.36 -13.71
CA PRO A 101 3.45 2.48 -14.80
C PRO A 101 3.98 1.06 -14.53
N SER A 102 3.22 0.07 -15.00
CA SER A 102 3.46 -1.37 -14.89
C SER A 102 4.78 -1.89 -15.47
N ALA A 103 5.64 -1.04 -16.02
CA ALA A 103 6.81 -1.42 -16.80
C ALA A 103 8.14 -1.57 -16.02
N THR A 104 8.24 -1.12 -14.77
CA THR A 104 9.57 -0.94 -14.13
C THR A 104 9.85 -1.85 -12.93
N LEU A 105 8.89 -2.66 -12.47
CA LEU A 105 9.16 -3.63 -11.40
C LEU A 105 9.14 -5.04 -12.00
N PRO A 106 10.28 -5.78 -12.02
CA PRO A 106 10.26 -7.16 -12.45
C PRO A 106 9.29 -7.92 -11.56
N CYS A 107 8.35 -8.62 -12.19
CA CYS A 107 7.43 -9.54 -11.53
C CYS A 107 8.28 -10.54 -10.73
N PRO A 108 8.24 -10.54 -9.39
CA PRO A 108 8.95 -11.56 -8.65
C PRO A 108 8.27 -12.89 -9.00
N THR A 109 9.03 -13.80 -9.60
CA THR A 109 8.58 -15.17 -9.81
C THR A 109 8.31 -15.79 -8.44
N ILE A 110 7.04 -15.78 -8.01
CA ILE A 110 6.58 -16.44 -6.78
C ILE A 110 6.62 -17.94 -7.08
N SER A 111 7.78 -18.55 -6.84
CA SER A 111 7.92 -20.00 -6.81
C SER A 111 7.30 -20.50 -5.50
N ARG A 112 6.23 -21.30 -5.62
CA ARG A 112 5.55 -21.97 -4.51
C ARG A 112 6.55 -22.83 -3.72
N SER A 113 6.60 -22.61 -2.42
CA SER A 113 6.76 -23.70 -1.46
C SER A 113 5.93 -23.38 -0.23
N VAL A 114 4.90 -24.19 -0.02
CA VAL A 114 4.05 -24.16 1.18
C VAL A 114 4.92 -24.62 2.34
N SER A 115 5.40 -23.70 3.17
CA SER A 115 5.76 -23.92 4.57
C SER A 115 6.27 -22.62 5.17
N SER A 116 5.50 -22.07 6.12
CA SER A 116 5.97 -21.33 7.31
C SER A 116 7.31 -20.57 7.18
N MET A 117 7.31 -19.25 6.96
CA MET A 117 8.49 -18.38 7.21
C MET A 117 8.09 -16.90 7.16
N THR A 118 8.20 -16.15 8.26
CA THR A 118 9.35 -15.29 8.63
C THR A 118 10.03 -14.61 7.43
N TRP A 119 9.78 -13.31 7.31
CA TRP A 119 10.46 -12.43 6.38
C TRP A 119 11.93 -12.30 6.80
N SER A 120 12.84 -12.76 5.96
CA SER A 120 14.27 -12.48 6.08
C SER A 120 14.82 -12.15 4.70
N ILE A 121 14.96 -10.85 4.46
CA ILE A 121 15.64 -10.31 3.28
C ILE A 121 17.14 -10.60 3.44
N ARG A 122 17.69 -11.54 2.67
CA ARG A 122 19.15 -11.64 2.46
C ARG A 122 19.49 -11.20 1.04
N ARG A 123 20.34 -10.17 0.95
CA ARG A 123 21.01 -9.74 -0.29
C ARG A 123 21.85 -10.88 -0.85
N ILE A 124 21.84 -11.05 -2.17
CA ILE A 124 22.95 -11.69 -2.88
C ILE A 124 23.73 -10.61 -3.62
N SER A 125 24.96 -10.41 -3.19
CA SER A 125 26.00 -9.63 -3.88
C SER A 125 26.37 -10.31 -5.20
N ARG A 126 26.46 -9.55 -6.29
CA ARG A 126 27.05 -10.04 -7.55
C ARG A 126 28.57 -9.85 -7.50
N ARG A 127 29.30 -10.95 -7.69
CA ARG A 127 30.47 -11.02 -8.59
C ARG A 127 30.25 -12.19 -9.51
#